data_AF-A0A086CIS7-F1
#
_entry.id   AF-A0A086CIS7-F1
#
_cell.length_a   1.000
_cell.length_b   1.000
_cell.length_c   1.000
_cell.angle_alpha   90.00
_cell.angle_beta   90.00
_cell.angle_gamma   90.00
#
_symmetry.space_group_name_H-M   'P 1'
#
loop_
_entity.id
_entity.type
_entity.pdbx_description
1 polymer ?
#
loop_
_entity_poly.entity_id
_entity_poly.type
_entity_poly.pdbx_seq_one_letter_code
_entity_poly.pdbx_strand_id
1 'polypeptide(L)'
;MEKIAKRFFCFQEFSKLKSFNSYDKNIEFLRLWTGKEAYLKATGEGISQRLNTVKVITDYPMQIIDVSPLNYLPWRILSFITQSNYLISIVTLEKKQKIYYWKI
;
A
#
# COMPACT_ATOMS: atom_id res chain seq x y z
N MET A 1 -13.61 -2.67 7.49
CA MET A 1 -12.88 -2.29 6.26
C MET A 1 -13.34 -0.95 5.70
N GLU A 2 -14.61 -0.82 5.28
CA GLU A 2 -15.07 0.36 4.52
C GLU A 2 -14.92 1.70 5.29
N LYS A 3 -15.17 1.73 6.61
CA LYS A 3 -14.93 2.93 7.44
C LYS A 3 -13.46 3.37 7.45
N ILE A 4 -12.53 2.41 7.52
CA ILE A 4 -11.08 2.67 7.51
C ILE A 4 -10.68 3.18 6.13
N ALA A 5 -11.11 2.49 5.07
CA ALA A 5 -10.84 2.89 3.69
C ALA A 5 -11.37 4.31 3.41
N LYS A 6 -12.60 4.64 3.83
CA LYS A 6 -13.18 5.97 3.65
C LYS A 6 -12.39 7.08 4.36
N ARG A 7 -11.75 6.77 5.48
CA ARG A 7 -10.99 7.75 6.29
C ARG A 7 -9.56 7.95 5.80
N PHE A 8 -8.90 6.88 5.36
CA PHE A 8 -7.45 6.88 5.10
C PHE A 8 -7.07 6.72 3.63
N PHE A 9 -7.99 6.28 2.78
CA PHE A 9 -7.72 6.16 1.34
C PHE A 9 -8.17 7.43 0.63
N CYS A 10 -7.47 7.79 -0.44
CA CYS A 10 -7.90 8.87 -1.30
C CYS A 10 -9.17 8.45 -2.06
N PHE A 11 -9.88 9.43 -2.62
CA PHE A 11 -11.12 9.17 -3.35
C PHE A 11 -10.98 8.11 -4.46
N GLN A 12 -9.86 8.15 -5.18
CA GLN A 12 -9.59 7.23 -6.30
C GLN A 12 -9.36 5.80 -5.81
N GLU A 13 -8.58 5.61 -4.74
CA GLU A 13 -8.34 4.32 -4.10
C GLU A 13 -9.65 3.72 -3.54
N PHE A 14 -10.44 4.54 -2.83
CA PHE A 14 -11.72 4.10 -2.27
C PHE A 14 -12.74 3.73 -3.36
N SER A 15 -12.76 4.48 -4.46
CA SER A 15 -13.65 4.20 -5.59
C SER A 15 -13.25 2.93 -6.32
N LYS A 16 -11.94 2.73 -6.58
CA LYS A 16 -11.40 1.48 -7.14
C LYS A 16 -11.70 0.29 -6.23
N LEU A 17 -11.55 0.45 -4.91
CA LEU A 17 -11.89 -0.60 -3.95
C LEU A 17 -13.36 -1.03 -4.03
N LYS A 18 -14.27 -0.09 -4.27
CA LYS A 18 -15.71 -0.37 -4.36
C LYS A 18 -16.13 -1.18 -5.58
N SER A 19 -15.36 -1.13 -6.68
CA SER A 19 -15.69 -1.87 -7.91
C SER A 19 -15.37 -3.36 -7.85
N PHE A 20 -14.64 -3.84 -6.84
CA PHE A 20 -14.32 -5.26 -6.68
C PHE A 20 -15.47 -6.06 -6.02
N ASN A 21 -15.54 -7.35 -6.35
CA ASN A 21 -16.35 -8.34 -5.62
C ASN A 21 -15.83 -8.53 -4.18
N SER A 22 -16.56 -9.25 -3.33
CA SER A 22 -16.24 -9.35 -1.89
C SER A 22 -14.86 -9.92 -1.57
N TYR A 23 -14.39 -10.94 -2.30
CA TYR A 23 -13.08 -11.56 -2.06
C TYR A 23 -11.94 -10.64 -2.53
N ASP A 24 -12.02 -10.17 -3.77
CA ASP A 24 -10.99 -9.31 -4.37
C ASP A 24 -10.90 -7.95 -3.64
N LYS A 25 -12.03 -7.46 -3.13
CA LYS A 25 -12.09 -6.24 -2.31
C LYS A 25 -11.27 -6.38 -1.03
N ASN A 26 -11.31 -7.52 -0.36
CA ASN A 26 -10.52 -7.72 0.85
C ASN A 26 -9.02 -7.73 0.54
N ILE A 27 -8.62 -8.42 -0.52
CA ILE A 27 -7.22 -8.44 -0.96
C ILE A 27 -6.75 -7.04 -1.36
N GLU A 28 -7.55 -6.32 -2.15
CA GLU A 28 -7.20 -4.98 -2.61
C GLU A 28 -7.11 -3.98 -1.45
N PHE A 29 -8.03 -4.06 -0.47
CA PHE A 29 -7.90 -3.27 0.75
C PHE A 29 -6.61 -3.57 1.49
N LEU A 30 -6.25 -4.84 1.64
CA LEU A 30 -5.01 -5.22 2.31
C LEU A 30 -3.80 -4.66 1.56
N ARG A 31 -3.75 -4.73 0.23
CA ARG A 31 -2.67 -4.15 -0.58
C ARG A 31 -2.54 -2.65 -0.37
N LEU A 32 -3.66 -1.93 -0.40
CA LEU A 32 -3.69 -0.48 -0.17
C LEU A 32 -3.25 -0.12 1.26
N TRP A 33 -3.80 -0.82 2.26
CA TRP A 33 -3.52 -0.57 3.66
C TRP A 33 -2.06 -0.87 4.02
N THR A 34 -1.59 -2.07 3.71
CA THR A 34 -0.23 -2.49 4.03
C THR A 34 0.82 -1.72 3.23
N GLY A 35 0.53 -1.33 1.99
CA GLY A 35 1.40 -0.46 1.19
C GLY A 35 1.58 0.92 1.83
N LYS A 36 0.49 1.54 2.30
CA LYS A 36 0.52 2.80 3.04
C LYS A 36 1.28 2.68 4.36
N GLU A 37 1.01 1.64 5.14
CA GLU A 37 1.71 1.39 6.40
C GLU A 37 3.21 1.14 6.21
N ALA A 38 3.59 0.37 5.18
CA ALA A 38 4.99 0.14 4.85
C ALA A 38 5.69 1.44 4.44
N TYR A 39 5.00 2.32 3.71
CA TYR A 39 5.53 3.63 3.34
C TYR A 39 5.76 4.51 4.57
N LEU A 40 4.78 4.64 5.46
CA LEU A 40 4.92 5.41 6.70
C LEU A 40 6.05 4.88 7.59
N LYS A 41 6.24 3.55 7.63
CA LYS A 41 7.36 2.93 8.35
C LYS A 41 8.71 3.25 7.70
N ALA A 42 8.76 3.29 6.37
CA ALA A 42 9.98 3.62 5.64
C ALA A 42 10.36 5.10 5.78
N THR A 43 9.39 6.01 5.87
CA THR A 43 9.65 7.45 6.08
C THR A 43 9.88 7.81 7.55
N GLY A 44 9.42 6.97 8.48
CA GLY A 44 9.54 7.23 9.93
C GLY A 44 8.53 8.24 10.47
N GLU A 45 7.54 8.63 9.67
CA GLU A 45 6.64 9.76 9.96
C GLU A 45 5.42 9.38 10.82
N GLY A 46 5.22 8.08 11.05
CA GLY A 46 4.10 7.55 11.82
C GLY A 46 2.72 7.82 11.20
N ILE A 47 1.66 7.29 11.82
CA ILE A 47 0.25 7.44 11.36
C ILE A 47 -0.25 8.89 11.51
N SER A 48 0.51 9.77 12.17
CA SER A 48 0.22 11.19 12.33
C SER A 48 0.20 11.95 11.00
N GLN A 49 0.84 11.43 9.95
CA GLN A 49 0.71 12.00 8.62
C GLN A 49 -0.57 11.58 7.93
N ARG A 50 -1.10 12.51 7.13
CA ARG A 50 -2.37 12.35 6.44
C ARG A 50 -2.25 11.28 5.36
N LEU A 51 -2.55 10.02 5.68
CA LEU A 51 -2.56 8.89 4.71
C LEU A 51 -3.38 9.14 3.42
N ASN A 52 -4.23 10.16 3.40
CA ASN A 52 -4.96 10.61 2.22
C ASN A 52 -4.14 11.49 1.26
N THR A 53 -2.94 11.96 1.64
CA THR A 53 -2.02 12.73 0.79
C THR A 53 -1.05 11.86 0.01
N VAL A 54 -1.01 10.56 0.30
CA VAL A 54 -0.19 9.59 -0.43
C VAL A 54 -1.11 8.64 -1.16
N LYS A 55 -0.82 8.36 -2.42
CA LYS A 55 -1.58 7.44 -3.25
C LYS A 55 -0.76 6.18 -3.53
N VAL A 56 -1.33 5.03 -3.23
CA VAL A 56 -0.83 3.72 -3.63
C VAL A 56 -1.46 3.34 -4.97
N ILE A 57 -0.62 3.00 -5.96
CA ILE A 57 -1.06 2.35 -7.19
C ILE A 57 -0.85 0.86 -7.04
N THR A 58 -1.93 0.09 -7.11
CA THR A 58 -1.94 -1.38 -6.94
C THR A 58 -1.71 -2.17 -8.22
N ASP A 59 -1.76 -1.50 -9.37
CA ASP A 59 -1.48 -2.10 -10.68
C ASP A 59 0.01 -2.50 -10.76
N TYR A 60 0.31 -3.60 -11.45
CA TYR A 60 1.67 -4.13 -11.46
C TYR A 60 2.59 -3.26 -12.35
N PRO A 61 3.75 -2.76 -11.86
CA PRO A 61 4.27 -2.90 -10.50
C PRO A 61 3.70 -1.87 -9.52
N MET A 62 3.49 -2.30 -8.28
CA MET A 62 2.90 -1.50 -7.22
C MET A 62 3.80 -0.31 -6.84
N GLN A 63 3.23 0.89 -6.70
CA GLN A 63 3.99 2.14 -6.54
C GLN A 63 3.35 3.09 -5.52
N ILE A 64 4.18 3.95 -4.92
CA ILE A 64 3.72 5.11 -4.15
C ILE A 64 3.86 6.36 -5.00
N ILE A 65 2.79 7.14 -5.04
CA ILE A 65 2.82 8.53 -5.49
C ILE A 65 2.54 9.39 -4.27
N ASP A 66 3.59 10.03 -3.78
CA ASP A 66 3.45 11.13 -2.82
C ASP A 66 2.99 12.39 -3.58
N VAL A 67 1.99 13.07 -3.05
CA VAL A 67 1.44 14.31 -3.63
C VAL A 67 2.28 15.53 -3.22
N SER A 68 3.21 15.39 -2.26
CA SER A 68 4.13 16.47 -1.90
C SER A 68 5.24 16.62 -2.96
N PRO A 69 5.30 17.74 -3.70
CA PRO A 69 6.28 17.95 -4.76
C PRO A 69 7.70 18.20 -4.23
N LEU A 70 7.86 18.40 -2.91
CA LEU A 70 9.13 18.83 -2.33
C LEU A 70 10.13 17.68 -2.13
N ASN A 71 9.70 16.41 -2.11
CA ASN A 71 10.56 15.24 -1.86
C ASN A 71 10.13 14.01 -2.68
N TYR A 72 10.08 14.14 -4.00
CA TYR A 72 9.73 13.00 -4.86
C TYR A 72 10.85 11.95 -4.84
N LEU A 73 10.66 10.91 -4.04
CA LEU A 73 11.49 9.72 -4.03
C LEU A 73 10.78 8.58 -4.79
N PRO A 74 11.51 7.78 -5.58
CA PRO A 74 10.94 6.74 -6.45
C PRO A 74 10.58 5.47 -5.68
N TRP A 75 9.74 5.60 -4.65
CA TRP A 75 9.29 4.52 -3.79
C TRP A 75 8.57 3.42 -4.57
N ARG A 76 8.97 2.18 -4.32
CA ARG A 76 8.38 0.97 -4.87
C ARG A 76 7.74 0.15 -3.78
N ILE A 77 6.62 -0.50 -4.10
CA ILE A 77 6.00 -1.48 -3.20
C ILE A 77 6.13 -2.88 -3.81
N LEU A 78 6.62 -3.81 -3.01
CA LEU A 78 6.57 -5.24 -3.27
C LEU A 78 5.56 -5.85 -2.32
N SER A 79 4.53 -6.50 -2.86
CA SER A 79 3.47 -7.12 -2.06
C SER A 79 3.25 -8.57 -2.46
N PHE A 80 3.10 -9.44 -1.48
CA PHE A 80 2.78 -10.85 -1.70
C PHE A 80 1.92 -11.41 -0.57
N ILE A 81 1.07 -12.38 -0.93
CA ILE A 81 0.19 -13.08 0.00
C ILE A 81 0.96 -14.27 0.58
N THR A 82 0.92 -14.46 1.89
CA THR A 82 1.50 -15.63 2.56
C THR A 82 0.46 -16.75 2.71
N GLN A 83 0.84 -17.89 3.30
CA GLN A 83 -0.19 -18.83 3.79
C GLN A 83 -1.07 -18.12 4.83
N SER A 84 -2.36 -18.46 4.89
CA SER A 84 -3.41 -17.93 5.79
C SER A 84 -4.00 -16.54 5.48
N ASN A 85 -4.01 -16.09 4.22
CA ASN A 85 -4.65 -14.82 3.79
C ASN A 85 -4.04 -13.55 4.42
N TYR A 86 -2.81 -13.62 4.91
CA TYR A 86 -2.05 -12.43 5.30
C TYR A 86 -1.32 -11.87 4.09
N LEU A 87 -1.21 -10.54 4.06
CA LEU A 87 -0.52 -9.82 3.01
C LEU A 87 0.62 -9.03 3.62
N ILE A 88 1.79 -9.16 3.01
CA ILE A 88 2.99 -8.38 3.35
C ILE A 88 3.20 -7.36 2.25
N SER A 89 3.53 -6.13 2.64
CA SER A 89 4.05 -5.09 1.76
C SER A 89 5.39 -4.60 2.26
N ILE A 90 6.33 -4.42 1.32
CA ILE A 90 7.67 -3.89 1.55
C ILE A 90 7.82 -2.65 0.69
N VAL A 91 8.27 -1.56 1.29
CA VAL A 91 8.58 -0.30 0.60
C VAL A 91 10.08 -0.12 0.51
N THR A 92 10.58 0.26 -0.67
CA THR A 92 12.01 0.46 -0.94
C THR A 92 12.25 1.52 -2.01
N LEU A 93 13.42 2.15 -1.97
CA LEU A 93 13.93 3.02 -3.03
C LEU A 93 14.71 2.23 -4.11
N GLU A 94 15.11 1.00 -3.81
CA GLU A 94 15.94 0.21 -4.71
C GLU A 94 15.14 -0.41 -5.86
N LYS A 95 15.73 -0.40 -7.06
CA LYS A 95 15.05 -0.93 -8.25
C LYS A 95 15.00 -2.46 -8.30
N LYS A 96 15.94 -3.16 -7.67
CA LYS A 96 16.05 -4.63 -7.70
C LYS A 96 16.31 -5.14 -6.30
N GLN A 97 15.41 -5.96 -5.79
CA GLN A 97 15.58 -6.63 -4.51
C GLN A 97 15.27 -8.12 -4.66
N LYS A 98 16.15 -8.96 -4.09
CA LYS A 98 15.85 -10.38 -3.86
C LYS A 98 15.29 -10.48 -2.44
N ILE A 99 14.02 -10.83 -2.33
CA ILE A 99 13.36 -11.04 -1.04
C ILE A 99 13.34 -12.52 -0.75
N TYR A 100 13.89 -12.91 0.39
CA TYR A 100 13.79 -14.25 0.95
C TYR A 100 12.90 -14.17 2.18
N TYR A 101 11.92 -15.08 2.27
CA TYR A 101 11.05 -15.18 3.44
C TYR A 101 10.86 -16.64 3.81
N TRP A 102 10.73 -16.90 5.10
CA TRP A 102 10.44 -18.23 5.61
C TRP A 102 8.93 -18.46 5.65
N LYS A 103 8.55 -19.69 5.31
CA LYS A 103 7.18 -20.17 5.38
C LYS A 103 7.18 -21.35 6.35
N ILE A 104 6.42 -21.23 7.44
CA ILE A 104 6.25 -22.29 8.44
C ILE A 104 5.14 -23.22 7.95
#